data_AF-A0A3N8I4R7-F1
#
_entry.id   AF-A0A3N8I4R7-F1
#
_cell.length_a   1.000
_cell.length_b   1.000
_cell.length_c   1.000
_cell.angle_alpha   90.00
_cell.angle_beta   90.00
_cell.angle_gamma   90.00
#
_symmetry.space_group_name_H-M   'P 1'
#
loop_
_entity.id
_entity.type
_entity.pdbx_description
1 polymer ?
#
loop_
_entity_poly.entity_id
_entity_poly.type
_entity_poly.pdbx_seq_one_letter_code
_entity_poly.pdbx_strand_id
1 'polypeptide(L)'
;MSEADDRLVLATLARLKRVREMRSQIARVAAARQQGIAAQSRRALDAAHAQLAQQVAAKAAIQARLADDLREARALQDAAADTRTFDRHIGTANASVHEAAHVHRGHEATLADLQRAARKAKAAEDKLEKAGEKALHARAARVERDADEVADGYAVRRFSTAGAWAAGAGDVSGHASAQPEAAAAFDAEMTDAEAGIEPGASAAADETASPAAAERRC
;
A
#
# COMPACT_ATOMS: atom_id res chain seq x y z
N MET A 1 30.46 -4.37 7.33
CA MET A 1 29.61 -4.40 6.12
C MET A 1 29.96 -3.18 5.30
N SER A 2 30.18 -3.37 4.01
CA SER A 2 30.57 -2.31 3.08
C SER A 2 29.35 -1.53 2.59
N GLU A 3 29.54 -0.30 2.12
CA GLU A 3 28.49 0.49 1.46
C GLU A 3 27.90 -0.26 0.25
N ALA A 4 28.71 -1.08 -0.43
CA ALA A 4 28.25 -1.94 -1.52
C ALA A 4 27.24 -3.00 -1.03
N ASP A 5 27.46 -3.59 0.14
CA ASP A 5 26.55 -4.57 0.74
C ASP A 5 25.21 -3.91 1.09
N ASP A 6 25.23 -2.69 1.63
CA ASP A 6 24.03 -1.93 1.97
C ASP A 6 23.19 -1.60 0.73
N ARG A 7 23.84 -1.19 -0.37
CA ARG A 7 23.16 -0.96 -1.65
C ARG A 7 22.51 -2.23 -2.19
N LEU A 8 23.17 -3.38 -2.08
CA LEU A 8 22.61 -4.68 -2.47
C LEU A 8 21.40 -5.06 -1.59
N VAL A 9 21.47 -4.86 -0.27
CA VAL A 9 20.36 -5.11 0.65
C VAL A 9 19.16 -4.21 0.32
N LEU A 10 19.38 -2.92 0.09
CA LEU A 10 18.30 -1.99 -0.27
C LEU A 10 17.68 -2.34 -1.64
N ALA A 11 18.50 -2.71 -2.63
CA ALA A 11 18.01 -3.12 -3.95
C ALA A 11 17.17 -4.41 -3.87
N THR A 12 17.58 -5.38 -3.06
CA THR A 12 16.82 -6.62 -2.86
C THR A 12 15.51 -6.38 -2.11
N LEU A 13 15.52 -5.55 -1.06
CA LEU A 13 14.30 -5.13 -0.35
C LEU A 13 13.33 -4.39 -1.27
N ALA A 14 13.82 -3.48 -2.11
CA ALA A 14 13.00 -2.77 -3.09
C ALA A 14 12.36 -3.74 -4.11
N ARG A 15 13.12 -4.74 -4.58
CA ARG A 15 12.57 -5.80 -5.45
C ARG A 15 11.50 -6.61 -4.75
N LEU A 16 11.71 -7.00 -3.49
CA LEU A 16 10.73 -7.72 -2.70
C LEU A 16 9.46 -6.90 -2.43
N LYS A 17 9.60 -5.60 -2.14
CA LYS A 17 8.47 -4.67 -1.98
C LYS A 17 7.59 -4.65 -3.24
N ARG A 18 8.19 -4.48 -4.42
CA ARG A 18 7.44 -4.52 -5.71
C ARG A 18 6.69 -5.84 -5.92
N VAL A 19 7.35 -6.98 -5.69
CA VAL A 19 6.70 -8.29 -5.84
C VAL A 19 5.54 -8.45 -4.85
N ARG A 20 5.72 -7.98 -3.60
CA ARG A 20 4.69 -8.08 -2.58
C ARG A 20 3.50 -7.17 -2.89
N GLU A 21 3.76 -5.96 -3.36
CA GLU A 21 2.75 -5.00 -3.79
C GLU A 21 1.88 -5.57 -4.93
N MET A 22 2.50 -6.17 -5.95
CA MET A 22 1.73 -6.87 -7.00
C MET A 22 0.85 -7.97 -6.41
N ARG A 23 1.36 -8.77 -5.46
CA ARG A 23 0.58 -9.83 -4.81
C ARG A 23 -0.58 -9.29 -3.98
N SER A 24 -0.42 -8.15 -3.30
CA SER A 24 -1.51 -7.52 -2.54
C SER A 24 -2.55 -6.90 -3.46
N GLN A 25 -2.15 -6.32 -4.60
CA GLN A 25 -3.05 -5.85 -5.63
C GLN A 25 -3.90 -7.00 -6.18
N ILE A 26 -3.27 -8.13 -6.54
CA ILE A 26 -3.98 -9.33 -7.01
C ILE A 26 -4.98 -9.82 -5.94
N ALA A 27 -4.56 -9.89 -4.67
CA ALA A 27 -5.44 -10.32 -3.58
C ALA A 27 -6.63 -9.37 -3.39
N ARG A 28 -6.42 -8.05 -3.48
CA ARG A 28 -7.48 -7.04 -3.39
C ARG A 28 -8.47 -7.16 -4.56
N VAL A 29 -7.97 -7.31 -5.79
CA VAL A 29 -8.82 -7.49 -6.98
C VAL A 29 -9.62 -8.79 -6.89
N ALA A 30 -8.99 -9.88 -6.46
CA ALA A 30 -9.68 -11.15 -6.25
C ALA A 30 -10.79 -11.02 -5.19
N ALA A 31 -10.51 -10.37 -4.06
CA ALA A 31 -11.51 -10.12 -3.03
C ALA A 31 -12.66 -9.24 -3.54
N ALA A 32 -12.38 -8.17 -4.28
CA ALA A 32 -13.39 -7.29 -4.86
C ALA A 32 -14.29 -8.03 -5.87
N ARG A 33 -13.69 -8.87 -6.73
CA ARG A 33 -14.44 -9.74 -7.64
C ARG A 33 -15.34 -10.70 -6.86
N GLN A 34 -14.84 -11.30 -5.79
CA GLN A 34 -15.60 -12.22 -4.96
C GLN A 34 -16.75 -11.54 -4.21
N GLN A 35 -16.59 -10.27 -3.81
CA GLN A 35 -17.70 -9.48 -3.26
C GLN A 35 -18.84 -9.33 -4.26
N GLY A 36 -18.53 -9.11 -5.54
CA GLY A 36 -19.53 -9.07 -6.61
C GLY A 36 -20.29 -10.39 -6.75
N ILE A 37 -19.58 -11.52 -6.71
CA ILE A 37 -20.19 -12.87 -6.77
C ILE A 37 -21.06 -13.14 -5.53
N ALA A 38 -20.57 -12.79 -4.34
CA ALA A 38 -21.34 -12.92 -3.10
C ALA A 38 -22.62 -12.06 -3.14
N ALA A 39 -22.55 -10.83 -3.65
CA ALA A 39 -23.71 -9.96 -3.83
C ALA A 39 -24.70 -10.52 -4.87
N GLN A 40 -24.22 -11.08 -5.98
CA GLN A 40 -25.06 -11.72 -6.99
C GLN A 40 -25.76 -12.96 -6.43
N SER A 41 -25.02 -13.82 -5.71
CA SER A 41 -25.61 -15.01 -5.07
C SER A 41 -26.64 -14.65 -4.01
N ARG A 42 -26.45 -13.56 -3.27
CA ARG A 42 -27.46 -13.04 -2.34
C ARG A 42 -28.74 -12.64 -3.06
N ARG A 43 -28.65 -11.89 -4.17
CA ARG A 43 -29.82 -11.53 -4.99
C ARG A 43 -30.53 -12.75 -5.55
N ALA A 44 -29.78 -13.80 -5.94
CA ALA A 44 -30.36 -15.05 -6.41
C ALA A 44 -31.13 -15.78 -5.30
N LEU A 45 -30.60 -15.80 -4.07
CA LEU A 45 -31.28 -16.33 -2.89
C LEU A 45 -32.56 -15.55 -2.57
N ASP A 46 -32.50 -14.21 -2.60
CA ASP A 46 -33.67 -13.35 -2.39
C ASP A 46 -34.75 -13.61 -3.45
N ALA A 47 -34.35 -13.80 -4.72
CA ALA A 47 -35.28 -14.16 -5.80
C ALA A 47 -35.92 -15.54 -5.60
N ALA A 48 -35.16 -16.54 -5.14
CA ALA A 48 -35.69 -17.87 -4.83
C ALA A 48 -36.70 -17.82 -3.66
N HIS A 49 -36.40 -17.03 -2.63
CA HIS A 49 -37.34 -16.78 -1.52
C HIS A 49 -38.63 -16.11 -2.00
N ALA A 50 -38.51 -15.10 -2.88
CA ALA A 50 -39.68 -14.43 -3.45
C ALA A 50 -40.54 -15.39 -4.28
N GLN A 51 -39.93 -16.27 -5.08
CA GLN A 51 -40.65 -17.30 -5.83
C GLN A 51 -41.37 -18.28 -4.90
N LEU A 52 -40.72 -18.77 -3.84
CA LEU A 52 -41.35 -19.63 -2.85
C LEU A 52 -42.56 -18.93 -2.20
N ALA A 53 -42.41 -17.67 -1.79
CA ALA A 53 -43.48 -16.89 -1.20
C ALA A 53 -44.67 -16.71 -2.15
N GLN A 54 -44.41 -16.48 -3.46
CA GLN A 54 -45.46 -16.40 -4.48
C GLN A 54 -46.24 -17.71 -4.61
N GLN A 55 -45.56 -18.86 -4.61
CA GLN A 55 -46.22 -20.17 -4.70
C GLN A 55 -47.08 -20.48 -3.46
N VAL A 56 -46.57 -20.15 -2.27
CA VAL A 56 -47.32 -20.30 -1.01
C VAL A 56 -48.54 -19.37 -0.98
N ALA A 57 -48.39 -18.12 -1.43
CA ALA A 57 -49.50 -17.16 -1.50
C ALA A 57 -50.55 -17.60 -2.53
N ALA A 58 -50.14 -18.09 -3.69
CA ALA A 58 -51.06 -18.62 -4.70
C ALA A 58 -51.86 -19.82 -4.18
N LYS A 59 -51.20 -20.75 -3.49
CA LYS A 59 -51.87 -21.86 -2.82
C LYS A 59 -52.87 -21.38 -1.76
N ALA A 60 -52.47 -20.43 -0.91
CA ALA A 60 -53.34 -19.87 0.13
C ALA A 60 -54.57 -19.17 -0.46
N ALA A 61 -54.43 -18.47 -1.59
CA ALA A 61 -55.55 -17.82 -2.27
C ALA A 61 -56.58 -18.84 -2.81
N ILE A 62 -56.12 -19.99 -3.32
CA ILE A 62 -57.01 -21.08 -3.75
C ILE A 62 -57.74 -21.68 -2.56
N GLN A 63 -57.03 -21.91 -1.45
CA GLN A 63 -57.64 -22.42 -0.21
C GLN A 63 -58.69 -21.45 0.36
N ALA A 64 -58.46 -20.15 0.32
CA ALA A 64 -59.42 -19.14 0.75
C ALA A 64 -60.70 -19.18 -0.11
N ARG A 65 -60.57 -19.20 -1.44
CA ARG A 65 -61.71 -19.31 -2.36
C ARG A 65 -62.53 -20.58 -2.13
N LEU A 66 -61.86 -21.70 -1.84
CA LEU A 66 -62.56 -22.96 -1.53
C LEU A 66 -63.31 -22.92 -0.21
N ALA A 67 -62.77 -22.24 0.81
CA ALA A 67 -63.46 -22.10 2.09
C ALA A 67 -64.77 -21.31 1.94
N ASP A 68 -64.83 -20.36 0.99
CA ASP A 68 -65.99 -19.54 0.71
C ASP A 68 -67.05 -20.28 -0.16
N ASP A 69 -66.63 -21.10 -1.15
CA ASP A 69 -67.52 -21.75 -2.13
C ASP A 69 -67.49 -23.30 -2.10
N LEU A 70 -68.07 -23.90 -1.05
CA LEU A 70 -68.07 -25.36 -0.81
C LEU A 70 -69.19 -26.17 -1.50
N ARG A 71 -69.98 -25.57 -2.39
CA ARG A 71 -71.29 -26.13 -2.80
C ARG A 71 -71.22 -27.09 -4.00
N GLU A 72 -70.12 -27.15 -4.74
CA GLU A 72 -70.02 -27.94 -5.98
C GLU A 72 -68.90 -28.99 -5.92
N ALA A 73 -69.27 -30.27 -6.12
CA ALA A 73 -68.34 -31.40 -6.06
C ALA A 73 -67.20 -31.34 -7.10
N ARG A 74 -67.47 -30.76 -8.29
CA ARG A 74 -66.45 -30.57 -9.34
C ARG A 74 -65.41 -29.53 -8.93
N ALA A 75 -65.85 -28.40 -8.35
CA ALA A 75 -64.95 -27.36 -7.84
C ALA A 75 -64.00 -27.89 -6.76
N LEU A 76 -64.50 -28.77 -5.88
CA LEU A 76 -63.66 -29.44 -4.88
C LEU A 76 -62.62 -30.39 -5.50
N GLN A 77 -62.97 -31.09 -6.58
CA GLN A 77 -62.07 -32.00 -7.27
C GLN A 77 -60.96 -31.25 -8.03
N ASP A 78 -61.32 -30.17 -8.73
CA ASP A 78 -60.36 -29.32 -9.45
C ASP A 78 -59.38 -28.68 -8.47
N ALA A 79 -59.88 -28.17 -7.35
CA ALA A 79 -59.02 -27.54 -6.36
C ALA A 79 -58.13 -28.53 -5.59
N ALA A 80 -58.55 -29.78 -5.43
CA ALA A 80 -57.68 -30.85 -4.95
C ALA A 80 -56.57 -31.21 -5.96
N ALA A 81 -56.83 -31.06 -7.27
CA ALA A 81 -55.78 -31.17 -8.30
C ALA A 81 -54.81 -29.98 -8.23
N ASP A 82 -55.33 -28.75 -8.11
CA ASP A 82 -54.52 -27.53 -7.98
C ASP A 82 -53.63 -27.58 -6.73
N THR A 83 -54.17 -27.99 -5.59
CA THR A 83 -53.42 -28.12 -4.34
C THR A 83 -52.21 -29.06 -4.52
N ARG A 84 -52.40 -30.21 -5.16
CA ARG A 84 -51.30 -31.16 -5.45
C ARG A 84 -50.26 -30.57 -6.40
N THR A 85 -50.69 -29.75 -7.35
CA THR A 85 -49.79 -29.05 -8.28
C THR A 85 -48.95 -28.00 -7.54
N PHE A 86 -49.59 -27.17 -6.70
CA PHE A 86 -48.88 -26.20 -5.87
C PHE A 86 -47.96 -26.86 -4.84
N ASP A 87 -48.32 -28.00 -4.27
CA ASP A 87 -47.43 -28.75 -3.37
C ASP A 87 -46.15 -29.19 -4.08
N ARG A 88 -46.25 -29.64 -5.34
CA ARG A 88 -45.06 -29.93 -6.15
C ARG A 88 -44.25 -28.67 -6.43
N HIS A 89 -44.91 -27.56 -6.81
CA HIS A 89 -44.22 -26.29 -7.07
C HIS A 89 -43.51 -25.73 -5.83
N ILE A 90 -44.15 -25.76 -4.67
CA ILE A 90 -43.57 -25.39 -3.38
C ILE A 90 -42.39 -26.31 -3.05
N GLY A 91 -42.53 -27.62 -3.28
CA GLY A 91 -41.42 -28.57 -3.14
C GLY A 91 -40.20 -28.21 -3.99
N THR A 92 -40.42 -27.91 -5.28
CA THR A 92 -39.35 -27.47 -6.19
C THR A 92 -38.74 -26.12 -5.81
N ALA A 93 -39.58 -25.18 -5.35
CA ALA A 93 -39.12 -23.87 -4.89
C ALA A 93 -38.32 -23.96 -3.57
N ASN A 94 -38.69 -24.86 -2.65
CA ASN A 94 -37.89 -25.12 -1.46
C ASN A 94 -36.53 -25.72 -1.83
N ALA A 95 -36.48 -26.66 -2.78
CA ALA A 95 -35.23 -27.21 -3.27
C ALA A 95 -34.32 -26.13 -3.88
N SER A 96 -34.88 -25.22 -4.70
CA SER A 96 -34.12 -24.11 -5.28
C SER A 96 -33.61 -23.12 -4.24
N VAL A 97 -34.40 -22.83 -3.20
CA VAL A 97 -33.95 -22.02 -2.05
C VAL A 97 -32.79 -22.69 -1.32
N HIS A 98 -32.89 -23.99 -1.03
CA HIS A 98 -31.81 -24.72 -0.36
C HIS A 98 -30.51 -24.74 -1.18
N GLU A 99 -30.61 -24.95 -2.49
CA GLU A 99 -29.48 -24.90 -3.41
C GLU A 99 -28.84 -23.49 -3.43
N ALA A 100 -29.66 -22.45 -3.62
CA ALA A 100 -29.18 -21.07 -3.60
C ALA A 100 -28.52 -20.70 -2.26
N ALA A 101 -29.09 -21.15 -1.14
CA ALA A 101 -28.52 -20.95 0.20
C ALA A 101 -27.20 -21.70 0.41
N HIS A 102 -27.02 -22.89 -0.17
CA HIS A 102 -25.75 -23.60 -0.13
C HIS A 102 -24.68 -22.86 -0.95
N VAL A 103 -25.02 -22.46 -2.18
CA VAL A 103 -24.12 -21.71 -3.08
C VAL A 103 -23.71 -20.38 -2.45
N HIS A 104 -24.66 -19.62 -1.90
CA HIS A 104 -24.38 -18.35 -1.23
C HIS A 104 -23.40 -18.52 -0.06
N ARG A 105 -23.63 -19.50 0.83
CA ARG A 105 -22.70 -19.82 1.93
C ARG A 105 -21.29 -20.16 1.44
N GLY A 106 -21.17 -20.90 0.33
CA GLY A 106 -19.88 -21.19 -0.29
C GLY A 106 -19.16 -19.93 -0.79
N HIS A 107 -19.90 -18.99 -1.40
CA HIS A 107 -19.35 -17.71 -1.84
C HIS A 107 -18.95 -16.79 -0.68
N GLU A 108 -19.69 -16.82 0.42
CA GLU A 108 -19.33 -16.07 1.63
C GLU A 108 -18.08 -16.64 2.32
N ALA A 109 -17.96 -17.97 2.41
CA ALA A 109 -16.78 -18.62 2.97
C ALA A 109 -15.51 -18.27 2.18
N THR A 110 -15.57 -18.37 0.86
CA THR A 110 -14.46 -17.99 -0.03
C THR A 110 -14.14 -16.49 0.04
N LEU A 111 -15.14 -15.63 0.21
CA LEU A 111 -14.91 -14.19 0.45
C LEU A 111 -14.15 -13.96 1.77
N ALA A 112 -14.53 -14.64 2.84
CA ALA A 112 -13.84 -14.54 4.13
C ALA A 112 -12.38 -15.00 4.03
N ASP A 113 -12.10 -16.07 3.27
CA ASP A 113 -10.73 -16.54 3.01
C ASP A 113 -9.89 -15.51 2.26
N LEU A 114 -10.45 -14.91 1.20
CA LEU A 114 -9.76 -13.86 0.45
C LEU A 114 -9.49 -12.61 1.29
N GLN A 115 -10.43 -12.22 2.16
CA GLN A 115 -10.24 -11.10 3.09
C GLN A 115 -9.13 -11.40 4.11
N ARG A 116 -9.07 -12.63 4.66
CA ARG A 116 -7.98 -13.06 5.54
C ARG A 116 -6.64 -13.04 4.81
N ALA A 117 -6.60 -13.54 3.58
CA ALA A 117 -5.40 -13.50 2.73
C ALA A 117 -4.95 -12.06 2.44
N ALA A 118 -5.86 -11.14 2.15
CA ALA A 118 -5.56 -9.73 1.93
C ALA A 118 -4.98 -9.05 3.18
N ARG A 119 -5.54 -9.31 4.37
CA ARG A 119 -4.98 -8.81 5.65
C ARG A 119 -3.57 -9.35 5.89
N LYS A 120 -3.34 -10.64 5.63
CA LYS A 120 -2.00 -11.27 5.72
C LYS A 120 -1.03 -10.72 4.66
N ALA A 121 -1.53 -10.36 3.48
CA ALA A 121 -0.73 -9.71 2.45
C ALA A 121 -0.22 -8.35 2.93
N LYS A 122 -1.12 -7.50 3.43
CA LYS A 122 -0.82 -6.18 3.99
C LYS A 122 0.15 -6.23 5.17
N ALA A 123 -0.10 -7.12 6.14
CA ALA A 123 0.79 -7.28 7.29
C ALA A 123 2.24 -7.67 6.92
N ALA A 124 2.44 -8.29 5.75
CA ALA A 124 3.78 -8.59 5.26
C ALA A 124 4.41 -7.44 4.44
N GLU A 125 3.59 -6.59 3.81
CA GLU A 125 4.07 -5.32 3.23
C GLU A 125 4.61 -4.42 4.35
N ASP A 126 3.84 -4.26 5.42
CA ASP A 126 4.25 -3.47 6.60
C ASP A 126 5.56 -3.98 7.22
N LYS A 127 5.82 -5.30 7.15
CA LYS A 127 7.08 -5.88 7.61
C LYS A 127 8.26 -5.54 6.70
N LEU A 128 8.05 -5.55 5.38
CA LEU A 128 9.08 -5.16 4.42
C LEU A 128 9.37 -3.66 4.49
N GLU A 129 8.35 -2.84 4.73
CA GLU A 129 8.51 -1.40 4.95
C GLU A 129 9.36 -1.11 6.19
N LYS A 130 9.00 -1.71 7.34
CA LYS A 130 9.81 -1.61 8.57
C LYS A 130 11.24 -2.13 8.39
N ALA A 131 11.43 -3.19 7.61
CA ALA A 131 12.77 -3.71 7.32
C ALA A 131 13.58 -2.73 6.45
N GLY A 132 12.94 -2.10 5.47
CA GLY A 132 13.54 -1.04 4.65
C GLY A 132 13.94 0.17 5.47
N GLU A 133 13.06 0.68 6.33
CA GLU A 133 13.35 1.79 7.24
C GLU A 133 14.55 1.47 8.15
N LYS A 134 14.56 0.28 8.76
CA LYS A 134 15.70 -0.16 9.59
C LYS A 134 17.01 -0.24 8.81
N ALA A 135 16.98 -0.72 7.56
CA ALA A 135 18.17 -0.76 6.72
C ALA A 135 18.69 0.65 6.37
N LEU A 136 17.78 1.59 6.09
CA LEU A 136 18.13 2.99 5.84
C LEU A 136 18.71 3.66 7.09
N HIS A 137 18.09 3.48 8.26
CA HIS A 137 18.60 4.01 9.53
C HIS A 137 19.97 3.42 9.89
N ALA A 138 20.16 2.11 9.70
CA ALA A 138 21.44 1.46 9.97
C ALA A 138 22.55 1.99 9.04
N ARG A 139 22.23 2.28 7.78
CA ARG A 139 23.15 2.93 6.83
C ARG A 139 23.45 4.36 7.25
N ALA A 140 22.44 5.16 7.57
CA ALA A 140 22.62 6.55 8.03
C ALA A 140 23.53 6.61 9.26
N ALA A 141 23.27 5.78 10.28
CA ALA A 141 24.10 5.72 11.48
C ALA A 141 25.54 5.24 11.22
N ARG A 142 25.79 4.46 10.16
CA ARG A 142 27.16 4.12 9.74
C ARG A 142 27.84 5.33 9.10
N VAL A 143 27.16 5.99 8.17
CA VAL A 143 27.67 7.19 7.50
C VAL A 143 27.98 8.31 8.50
N GLU A 144 27.14 8.49 9.52
CA GLU A 144 27.39 9.43 10.62
C GLU A 144 28.64 9.06 11.41
N ARG A 145 28.78 7.78 11.81
CA ARG A 145 30.00 7.31 12.51
C ARG A 145 31.26 7.45 11.66
N ASP A 146 31.19 7.12 10.37
CA ASP A 146 32.31 7.28 9.45
C ASP A 146 32.71 8.77 9.31
N ALA A 147 31.73 9.69 9.34
CA ALA A 147 31.98 11.13 9.32
C ALA A 147 32.61 11.63 10.64
N ASP A 148 32.13 11.14 11.78
CA ASP A 148 32.69 11.45 13.11
C ASP A 148 34.14 10.96 13.21
N GLU A 149 34.45 9.74 12.74
CA GLU A 149 35.81 9.20 12.71
C GLU A 149 36.76 10.04 11.84
N VAL A 150 36.29 10.57 10.71
CA VAL A 150 37.07 11.48 9.86
C VAL A 150 37.32 12.82 10.55
N ALA A 151 36.30 13.37 11.23
CA ALA A 151 36.41 14.62 11.99
C ALA A 151 37.38 14.47 13.16
N ASP A 152 37.28 13.38 13.92
CA ASP A 152 38.18 13.05 15.03
C ASP A 152 39.61 12.84 14.53
N GLY A 153 39.79 12.10 13.44
CA GLY A 153 41.10 11.92 12.81
C GLY A 153 41.74 13.25 12.35
N TYR A 154 40.93 14.17 11.83
CA TYR A 154 41.38 15.52 11.50
C TYR A 154 41.74 16.33 12.76
N ALA A 155 40.92 16.30 13.80
CA ALA A 155 41.18 16.96 15.06
C ALA A 155 42.48 16.44 15.71
N VAL A 156 42.68 15.12 15.77
CA VAL A 156 43.91 14.50 16.29
C VAL A 156 45.13 14.95 15.49
N ARG A 157 45.07 14.99 14.15
CA ARG A 157 46.17 15.50 13.32
C ARG A 157 46.45 16.98 13.58
N ARG A 158 45.42 17.82 13.69
CA ARG A 158 45.56 19.26 13.98
C ARG A 158 46.19 19.52 15.35
N PHE A 159 45.74 18.82 16.40
CA PHE A 159 46.29 19.01 17.75
C PHE A 159 47.66 18.35 17.96
N SER A 160 47.95 17.22 17.29
CA SER A 160 49.29 16.60 17.32
C SER A 160 50.32 17.43 16.57
N THR A 161 49.97 17.99 15.41
CA THR A 161 50.84 18.94 14.69
C THR A 161 51.04 20.23 15.47
N ALA A 162 49.98 20.84 16.02
CA ALA A 162 50.11 22.02 16.88
C ALA A 162 50.98 21.76 18.14
N GLY A 163 50.91 20.55 18.71
CA GLY A 163 51.80 20.11 19.79
C GLY A 163 53.26 19.97 19.38
N ALA A 164 53.53 19.57 18.13
CA ALA A 164 54.88 19.56 17.57
C ALA A 164 55.43 20.97 17.31
N TRP A 165 54.59 21.91 16.88
CA TRP A 165 54.95 23.32 16.75
C TRP A 165 55.13 24.01 18.12
N ALA A 166 54.35 23.63 19.14
CA ALA A 166 54.51 24.15 20.51
C ALA A 166 55.71 23.54 21.25
N ALA A 167 56.00 22.25 21.06
CA ALA A 167 57.20 21.61 21.60
C ALA A 167 58.48 22.07 20.89
N GLY A 168 58.39 22.41 19.60
CA GLY A 168 59.47 23.07 18.86
C GLY A 168 59.67 24.54 19.23
N ALA A 169 58.63 25.23 19.72
CA ALA A 169 58.73 26.62 20.20
C ALA A 169 59.20 26.74 21.67
N GLY A 170 59.17 25.63 22.44
CA GLY A 170 59.69 25.58 23.80
C GLY A 170 61.22 25.56 23.90
N ASP A 171 61.92 25.34 22.79
CA ASP A 171 63.39 25.32 22.70
C ASP A 171 63.95 26.35 21.70
N VAL A 172 63.22 27.45 21.50
CA VAL A 172 63.74 28.64 20.78
C VAL A 172 63.52 29.89 21.63
N SER A 173 64.05 29.86 22.85
CA SER A 173 64.52 31.09 23.48
C SER A 173 65.76 31.58 22.73
N GLY A 174 65.56 32.19 21.56
CA GLY A 174 66.66 32.79 20.80
C GLY A 174 66.39 32.98 19.31
N HIS A 175 65.97 34.20 18.96
CA HIS A 175 66.12 34.80 17.62
C HIS A 175 65.36 34.15 16.45
N ALA A 176 64.24 34.77 16.06
CA ALA A 176 64.25 35.70 14.92
C ALA A 176 62.82 36.21 14.68
N SER A 177 62.67 37.52 14.79
CA SER A 177 61.54 38.30 14.30
C SER A 177 61.26 37.95 12.83
N ALA A 178 60.17 37.21 12.58
CA ALA A 178 59.59 37.09 11.25
C ALA A 178 59.15 38.50 10.80
N GLN A 179 59.74 38.96 9.71
CA GLN A 179 59.44 40.27 9.13
C GLN A 179 57.95 40.34 8.72
N PRO A 180 57.25 41.43 9.07
CA PRO A 180 55.82 41.61 8.78
C PRO A 180 55.51 41.72 7.27
N GLU A 181 56.52 41.91 6.43
CA GLU A 181 56.35 42.06 4.98
C GLU A 181 55.95 40.76 4.27
N ALA A 182 56.34 39.59 4.80
CA ALA A 182 55.96 38.30 4.21
C ALA A 182 54.49 37.92 4.49
N ALA A 183 53.93 38.38 5.61
CA ALA A 183 52.52 38.19 5.93
C ALA A 183 51.63 39.11 5.10
N ALA A 184 52.07 40.36 4.86
CA ALA A 184 51.32 41.32 4.03
C ALA A 184 51.29 40.94 2.54
N ALA A 185 52.33 40.29 2.01
CA ALA A 185 52.36 39.82 0.63
C ALA A 185 51.39 38.65 0.38
N PHE A 186 51.26 37.74 1.35
CA PHE A 186 50.34 36.61 1.26
C PHE A 186 48.87 37.04 1.41
N ASP A 187 48.58 38.00 2.31
CA ASP A 187 47.23 38.56 2.45
C ASP A 187 46.81 39.35 1.19
N ALA A 188 47.73 40.10 0.57
CA ALA A 188 47.45 40.83 -0.68
C ALA A 188 47.11 39.87 -1.84
N GLU A 189 47.81 38.75 -1.96
CA GLU A 189 47.58 37.73 -2.98
C GLU A 189 46.24 37.00 -2.81
N MET A 190 45.76 36.83 -1.57
CA MET A 190 44.44 36.24 -1.29
C MET A 190 43.29 37.23 -1.47
N THR A 191 43.51 38.53 -1.25
CA THR A 191 42.47 39.57 -1.49
C THR A 191 42.27 39.91 -2.97
N ASP A 192 43.29 39.80 -3.82
CA ASP A 192 43.14 40.02 -5.27
C ASP A 192 42.38 38.86 -5.97
N ALA A 193 42.36 37.67 -5.37
CA ALA A 193 41.60 36.52 -5.89
C ALA A 193 40.09 36.65 -5.68
N GLU A 194 39.63 37.49 -4.74
CA GLU A 194 38.20 37.70 -4.46
C GLU A 194 37.58 38.91 -5.17
N ALA A 195 38.36 39.77 -5.85
CA ALA A 195 37.86 40.95 -6.57
C ALA A 195 37.40 40.68 -8.02
N GLY A 196 37.34 39.41 -8.45
CA GLY A 196 37.04 39.00 -9.82
C GLY A 196 35.65 38.41 -10.07
N ILE A 197 34.71 38.45 -9.12
CA ILE A 197 33.34 37.96 -9.32
C ILE A 197 32.37 39.13 -9.25
N GLU A 198 32.02 39.69 -10.41
CA GLU A 198 30.95 40.68 -10.53
C GLU A 198 29.59 40.09 -10.09
N PRO A 199 28.77 40.85 -9.33
CA PRO A 199 27.40 40.49 -9.02
C PRO A 199 26.47 40.99 -10.13
N GLY A 200 26.08 40.11 -11.06
CA GLY A 200 25.22 40.44 -12.20
C GLY A 200 24.06 39.47 -12.39
N ALA A 201 22.87 39.91 -12.01
CA ALA A 201 21.58 39.23 -12.03
C ALA A 201 21.13 38.68 -13.41
N SER A 202 20.48 37.50 -13.40
CA SER A 202 19.06 37.28 -13.79
C SER A 202 18.79 35.76 -13.73
N ALA A 203 18.00 35.26 -12.80
CA ALA A 203 16.53 35.27 -12.75
C ALA A 203 15.85 34.28 -13.72
N ALA A 204 14.92 33.54 -13.11
CA ALA A 204 13.84 32.71 -13.67
C ALA A 204 14.22 31.28 -14.07
N ALA A 205 13.49 30.24 -13.67
CA ALA A 205 12.42 30.08 -12.69
C ALA A 205 12.25 28.57 -12.51
N ASP A 206 12.03 28.17 -11.28
CA ASP A 206 11.53 26.85 -10.91
C ASP A 206 10.08 26.68 -11.38
N GLU A 207 9.65 25.42 -11.36
CA GLU A 207 8.27 24.98 -11.19
C GLU A 207 7.29 25.01 -12.39
N THR A 208 6.94 23.80 -12.81
CA THR A 208 5.58 23.20 -12.71
C THR A 208 5.02 22.55 -13.98
N ALA A 209 4.58 21.31 -13.76
CA ALA A 209 3.35 20.73 -14.28
C ALA A 209 3.27 20.45 -15.80
N SER A 210 3.45 19.17 -16.12
CA SER A 210 2.52 18.48 -17.02
C SER A 210 1.09 18.61 -16.45
N PRO A 211 0.12 19.05 -17.26
CA PRO A 211 -1.04 18.18 -17.49
C PRO A 211 -1.66 18.28 -18.90
N ALA A 212 -2.53 17.30 -19.14
CA ALA A 212 -3.69 17.30 -20.05
C ALA A 212 -3.47 16.90 -21.52
N ALA A 213 -3.81 15.63 -21.78
CA ALA A 213 -4.88 15.21 -22.68
C ALA A 213 -5.37 16.24 -23.72
N ALA A 214 -5.14 15.92 -24.99
CA ALA A 214 -5.97 16.37 -26.10
C ALA A 214 -6.48 15.14 -26.86
N GLU A 215 -7.71 14.73 -26.53
CA GLU A 215 -8.59 14.11 -27.50
C GLU A 215 -8.90 15.13 -28.61
N ARG A 216 -8.82 14.72 -29.88
CA ARG A 216 -9.88 14.88 -30.90
C ARG A 216 -9.39 14.56 -32.33
N ARG A 217 -9.96 13.47 -32.85
CA ARG A 217 -10.70 13.34 -34.13
C ARG A 217 -10.03 13.80 -35.43
N CYS A 218 -9.86 12.86 -36.36
CA CYS A 218 -10.83 12.54 -37.43
C CYS A 218 -10.66 11.08 -37.85
#